data_AF-A0A7R7E6D4-F1
#
_entry.id   AF-A0A7R7E6D4-F1
#
_cell.length_a   1.000
_cell.length_b   1.000
_cell.length_c   1.000
_cell.angle_alpha   90.00
_cell.angle_beta   90.00
_cell.angle_gamma   90.00
#
_symmetry.space_group_name_H-M   'P 1'
#
loop_
_entity.id
_entity.type
_entity.pdbx_description
1 polymer ?
#
loop_
_entity_poly.entity_id
_entity_poly.type
_entity_poly.pdbx_seq_one_letter_code
_entity_poly.pdbx_strand_id
1 'polypeptide(L)'
;MKMNEALTKLLTDEPGSVSIKAGIAVLRALGADAPEGELQSIVGTFAAERGRAVRFDRTATKEADAAPPSATKAMRKRSKKLDTSNPNRLISD
;
A
#
# COMPACT_ATOMS: atom_id res chain seq x y z
N MET A 1 -15.80 -14.26 -22.44
CA MET A 1 -16.36 -12.96 -22.85
C MET A 1 -17.26 -12.26 -21.81
N LYS A 2 -17.45 -12.76 -20.58
CA LYS A 2 -18.43 -12.19 -19.62
C LYS A 2 -17.98 -10.91 -18.87
N MET A 3 -16.67 -10.69 -18.71
CA MET A 3 -16.16 -9.54 -17.94
C MET A 3 -16.38 -8.19 -18.63
N ASN A 4 -16.14 -8.12 -19.95
CA ASN A 4 -16.34 -6.88 -20.71
C ASN A 4 -17.81 -6.45 -20.76
N GLU A 5 -18.74 -7.40 -20.81
CA GLU A 5 -20.18 -7.10 -20.79
C GLU A 5 -20.61 -6.50 -19.47
N ALA A 6 -20.14 -7.04 -18.34
CA ALA A 6 -20.49 -6.53 -17.02
C ALA A 6 -19.91 -5.13 -16.77
N LEU A 7 -18.65 -4.89 -17.17
CA LEU A 7 -18.05 -3.55 -17.11
C LEU A 7 -18.72 -2.56 -18.08
N THR A 8 -19.20 -3.02 -19.23
CA THR A 8 -19.99 -2.20 -20.15
C THR A 8 -21.34 -1.82 -19.53
N LYS A 9 -22.01 -2.76 -18.85
CA LYS A 9 -23.28 -2.48 -18.17
C LYS A 9 -23.12 -1.44 -17.06
N LEU A 10 -22.02 -1.51 -16.32
CA LEU A 10 -21.65 -0.49 -15.33
C LEU A 10 -21.47 0.90 -15.97
N LEU A 11 -20.83 0.97 -17.14
CA LEU A 11 -20.68 2.21 -17.91
C LEU A 11 -22.00 2.75 -18.49
N THR A 12 -22.96 1.86 -18.79
CA THR A 12 -24.28 2.29 -19.24
C THR A 12 -25.08 2.94 -18.12
N ASP A 13 -24.93 2.43 -16.89
CA ASP A 13 -25.58 2.96 -15.69
C ASP A 13 -24.94 4.29 -15.27
N GLU A 14 -23.61 4.38 -15.33
CA GLU A 14 -22.85 5.62 -15.10
C GLU A 14 -21.99 5.98 -16.32
N PRO A 15 -22.49 6.81 -17.25
CA PRO A 15 -21.78 7.19 -18.48
C PRO A 15 -20.60 8.15 -18.23
N GLY A 16 -20.12 8.26 -16.99
CA GLY A 16 -19.06 9.14 -16.57
C GLY A 16 -17.69 8.46 -16.50
N SER A 17 -17.01 8.65 -15.37
CA SER A 17 -15.70 8.06 -15.10
C SER A 17 -15.84 6.64 -14.55
N VAL A 18 -14.95 5.72 -14.92
CA VAL A 18 -14.94 4.36 -14.39
C VAL A 18 -14.29 4.37 -13.00
N SER A 19 -15.04 4.06 -11.94
CA SER A 19 -14.46 3.85 -10.60
C SER A 19 -13.75 2.49 -10.54
N ILE A 20 -12.48 2.49 -10.13
CA ILE A 20 -11.69 1.27 -9.90
C ILE A 20 -12.42 0.33 -8.94
N LYS A 21 -12.99 0.87 -7.85
CA LYS A 21 -13.67 0.08 -6.82
C LYS A 21 -14.93 -0.60 -7.35
N ALA A 22 -15.71 0.10 -8.16
CA ALA A 22 -16.89 -0.46 -8.81
C ALA A 22 -16.52 -1.54 -9.83
N GLY A 23 -15.46 -1.30 -10.63
CA GLY A 23 -14.94 -2.30 -11.56
C GLY A 23 -14.47 -3.58 -10.86
N ILE A 24 -13.71 -3.44 -9.77
CA ILE A 24 -13.24 -4.59 -8.95
C ILE A 24 -14.42 -5.36 -8.35
N ALA A 25 -15.44 -4.65 -7.84
CA ALA A 25 -16.64 -5.28 -7.28
C ALA A 25 -17.39 -6.10 -8.34
N VAL A 26 -17.50 -5.59 -9.58
CA VAL A 26 -18.09 -6.31 -10.71
C VAL A 26 -17.26 -7.55 -11.06
N LEU A 27 -15.93 -7.44 -11.11
CA LEU A 27 -15.06 -8.59 -11.40
C LEU A 27 -15.15 -9.66 -10.30
N ARG A 28 -15.19 -9.26 -9.03
CA ARG A 28 -15.44 -10.15 -7.88
C ARG A 28 -16.80 -10.84 -7.97
N ALA A 29 -17.86 -10.10 -8.33
CA ALA A 29 -19.21 -10.66 -8.50
C ALA A 29 -19.29 -11.67 -9.65
N LEU A 30 -18.41 -11.55 -10.65
CA LEU A 30 -18.24 -12.54 -11.72
C LEU A 30 -17.38 -13.74 -11.33
N GLY A 31 -16.84 -13.77 -10.10
CA GLY A 31 -16.02 -14.86 -9.58
C GLY A 31 -14.51 -14.67 -9.81
N ALA A 32 -14.03 -13.47 -10.10
CA ALA A 32 -12.59 -13.22 -10.18
C ALA A 32 -11.97 -13.25 -8.78
N ASP A 33 -11.05 -14.20 -8.55
CA ASP A 33 -10.28 -14.34 -7.31
C ASP A 33 -8.81 -13.93 -7.51
N ALA A 34 -8.60 -12.85 -8.25
CA ALA A 34 -7.29 -12.26 -8.47
C ALA A 34 -6.95 -11.21 -7.40
N PRO A 35 -5.67 -10.95 -7.13
CA PRO A 35 -5.24 -9.87 -6.25
C PRO A 35 -5.73 -8.50 -6.74
N GLU A 36 -5.94 -7.58 -5.80
CA GLU A 36 -6.54 -6.27 -6.07
C GLU A 36 -5.78 -5.48 -7.14
N GLY A 37 -4.44 -5.54 -7.13
CA GLY A 37 -3.61 -4.87 -8.13
C GLY A 37 -3.82 -5.40 -9.56
N GLU A 38 -4.09 -6.70 -9.72
CA GLU A 38 -4.35 -7.32 -11.01
C GLU A 38 -5.75 -6.94 -11.51
N LEU A 39 -6.76 -6.97 -10.63
CA LEU A 39 -8.11 -6.51 -10.94
C LEU A 39 -8.12 -5.02 -11.29
N GLN A 40 -7.36 -4.19 -10.58
CA GLN A 40 -7.19 -2.77 -10.89
C GLN A 40 -6.57 -2.56 -12.28
N SER A 41 -5.57 -3.37 -12.65
CA SER A 41 -4.92 -3.30 -13.97
C SER A 41 -5.89 -3.66 -15.10
N ILE A 42 -6.76 -4.66 -14.89
CA ILE A 42 -7.81 -5.04 -15.84
C ILE A 42 -8.82 -3.91 -16.01
N VAL A 43 -9.31 -3.32 -14.91
CA VAL A 43 -10.27 -2.20 -14.96
C VAL A 43 -9.65 -0.97 -15.63
N GLY A 44 -8.37 -0.68 -15.34
CA GLY A 44 -7.64 0.43 -15.95
C GLY A 44 -7.48 0.26 -17.46
N THR A 45 -7.09 -0.95 -17.91
CA THR A 45 -6.98 -1.29 -19.34
C THR A 45 -8.33 -1.12 -20.03
N PHE A 46 -9.40 -1.66 -19.45
CA PHE A 46 -10.75 -1.55 -20.01
C PHE A 46 -11.23 -0.09 -20.15
N ALA A 47 -10.97 0.74 -19.15
CA ALA A 47 -11.31 2.17 -19.22
C ALA A 47 -10.51 2.90 -20.31
N ALA A 48 -9.22 2.58 -20.46
CA ALA A 48 -8.37 3.12 -21.52
C ALA A 48 -8.86 2.70 -22.92
N GLU A 49 -9.21 1.42 -23.11
CA GLU A 49 -9.78 0.91 -24.37
C GLU A 49 -11.09 1.60 -24.75
N ARG A 50 -11.88 2.03 -23.75
CA ARG A 50 -13.13 2.77 -23.96
C ARG A 50 -12.95 4.29 -24.05
N GLY A 51 -11.73 4.80 -23.93
CA GLY A 51 -11.46 6.25 -23.91
C GLY A 51 -12.10 6.96 -22.74
N ARG A 52 -12.27 6.29 -21.59
CA ARG A 52 -12.95 6.80 -20.40
C ARG A 52 -11.94 7.19 -19.33
N ALA A 53 -12.23 8.27 -18.60
CA ALA A 53 -11.44 8.66 -17.44
C ALA A 53 -11.61 7.63 -16.30
N VAL A 54 -10.51 7.23 -15.68
CA VAL A 54 -10.50 6.36 -14.51
C VAL A 54 -10.55 7.20 -13.24
N ARG A 55 -11.44 6.85 -12.31
CA ARG A 55 -11.46 7.40 -10.95
C ARG A 55 -10.88 6.39 -9.97
N PHE A 56 -9.82 6.83 -9.31
CA PHE A 56 -9.24 6.14 -8.17
C PHE A 56 -10.01 6.59 -6.92
N ASP A 57 -11.03 5.83 -6.54
CA ASP A 57 -11.59 5.92 -5.19
C ASP A 57 -10.49 5.51 -4.21
N ARG A 58 -9.78 6.49 -3.66
CA ARG A 58 -8.74 6.29 -2.65
C ARG A 58 -9.40 5.66 -1.42
N THR A 59 -9.47 4.34 -1.37
CA THR A 59 -9.76 3.63 -0.12
C THR A 59 -8.63 3.99 0.81
N ALA A 60 -8.95 4.81 1.82
CA ALA A 60 -8.06 5.07 2.93
C ALA A 60 -7.56 3.70 3.41
N THR A 61 -6.25 3.52 3.32
CA THR A 61 -5.51 2.42 3.92
C THR A 61 -6.03 2.24 5.34
N LYS A 62 -6.84 1.21 5.58
CA LYS A 62 -6.97 0.62 6.91
C LYS A 62 -5.71 -0.20 7.16
N GLU A 63 -4.57 0.49 7.17
CA GLU A 63 -3.39 0.05 7.90
C GLU A 63 -3.62 0.41 9.37
N ALA A 64 -4.53 -0.33 10.00
CA ALA A 64 -4.79 -0.22 11.43
C ALA A 64 -5.36 -1.57 11.89
N ASP A 65 -4.55 -2.63 11.89
CA ASP A 65 -4.51 -3.65 12.97
C ASP A 65 -3.38 -4.69 12.81
N ALA A 66 -2.15 -4.26 12.53
CA ALA A 66 -0.99 -5.15 12.70
C ALA A 66 0.23 -4.34 13.18
N ALA A 67 0.11 -3.76 14.37
CA ALA A 67 1.29 -3.38 15.14
C ALA A 67 1.96 -4.64 15.70
N PRO A 68 3.28 -4.62 15.91
CA PRO A 68 3.68 -4.51 17.31
C PRO A 68 4.31 -3.14 17.63
N PRO A 69 3.91 -2.49 18.73
CA PRO A 69 4.55 -1.27 19.20
C PRO A 69 5.84 -1.61 19.98
N SER A 70 6.96 -1.75 19.27
CA SER A 70 8.31 -1.79 19.89
C SER A 70 9.34 -1.69 18.76
N ALA A 71 10.28 -0.75 18.67
CA ALA A 71 10.99 -0.06 19.73
C ALA A 71 11.77 1.14 19.14
N THR A 72 11.56 2.35 19.64
CA THR A 72 12.51 3.47 19.43
C THR A 72 12.57 4.44 20.63
N LYS A 73 12.45 3.94 21.86
CA LYS A 73 12.74 4.76 23.07
C LYS A 73 13.54 4.06 24.16
N ALA A 74 14.28 3.01 23.83
CA ALA A 74 15.14 2.32 24.77
C ALA A 74 16.45 1.86 24.11
N MET A 75 17.36 2.79 23.84
CA MET A 75 18.79 2.47 23.85
C MET A 75 19.56 3.62 24.49
N ARG A 76 19.19 3.89 25.75
CA ARG A 76 20.09 4.47 26.74
C ARG A 76 21.33 3.57 26.81
N LYS A 77 22.48 4.21 26.61
CA LYS A 77 23.76 3.90 27.26
C LYS A 77 24.21 2.44 27.16
N ARG A 78 25.03 2.15 26.15
CA ARG A 78 26.24 1.31 26.29
C ARG A 78 26.83 1.08 24.90
N SER A 79 27.86 1.85 24.53
CA SER A 79 28.97 1.43 23.67
C SER A 79 29.94 2.58 23.36
N LYS A 80 30.97 2.74 24.19
CA LYS A 80 32.36 2.92 23.73
C LYS A 80 33.29 2.70 24.93
N LYS A 81 33.72 1.45 25.14
CA LYS A 81 35.07 1.21 25.65
C LYS A 81 36.06 1.64 24.55
N LEU A 82 37.30 1.89 24.97
CA LEU A 82 38.47 2.40 24.23
C LEU A 82 38.58 3.92 24.32
N ASP A 83 39.67 4.51 24.78
CA ASP A 83 40.95 3.98 25.27
C ASP A 83 41.73 5.18 25.85
N THR A 84 42.83 4.93 26.55
CA THR A 84 43.99 5.83 26.73
C THR A 84 43.80 7.22 27.36
N SER A 85 44.11 7.36 28.65
CA SER A 85 45.39 7.99 29.07
C SER A 85 45.46 8.29 30.58
N ASN A 86 46.45 7.64 31.20
CA ASN A 86 47.35 8.17 32.22
C ASN A 86 46.83 8.50 33.64
N PRO A 87 46.84 7.55 34.59
CA PRO A 87 46.89 7.90 36.01
C PRO A 87 48.33 8.29 36.34
N ASN A 88 48.54 9.58 36.57
CA ASN A 88 49.73 10.23 37.10
C ASN A 88 50.42 9.40 38.21
N ARG A 89 51.25 8.46 37.78
CA ARG A 89 52.13 7.61 38.59
C ARG A 89 53.53 8.20 38.38
N LEU A 90 54.22 8.42 39.50
CA LEU A 90 55.36 9.33 39.71
C LEU A 90 54.85 10.77 39.87
N ILE A 91 54.95 11.39 41.04
CA ILE A 91 56.17 11.83 41.74
C ILE A 91 55.76 11.94 43.24
N SER A 92 56.33 11.21 44.21
CA SER A 92 57.66 11.40 44.82
C SER A 92 57.92 12.84 45.23
N ASP A 93 57.49 13.24 46.44
CA ASP A 93 58.33 13.57 47.63
C ASP A 93 57.42 13.95 48.82
#